data_AF-A0A9X3AX05-F1
#
_entry.id   AF-A0A9X3AX05-F1
#
_cell.length_a   1.000
_cell.length_b   1.000
_cell.length_c   1.000
_cell.angle_alpha   90.00
_cell.angle_beta   90.00
_cell.angle_gamma   90.00
#
_symmetry.space_group_name_H-M   'P 1'
#
loop_
_entity.id
_entity.type
_entity.pdbx_description
1 polymer ?
#
loop_
_entity_poly.entity_id
_entity_poly.type
_entity_poly.pdbx_seq_one_letter_code
_entity_poly.pdbx_strand_id
1 'polypeptide(L)'
;MSAYHQTFGYEFDLGFDLSQYPFLIDKSYQNDMCPSFYFKRKSDYFILWVDYADPICREEDYPRYTIISAVNDGDNLHPEIRTASKPTLQLEFEQPSDLIHYLEQIKQQLSAKVVSIR
;
A
#
# COMPACT_ATOMS: atom_id res chain seq x y z
N MET A 1 -20.38 5.70 0.65
CA MET A 1 -19.57 5.01 1.67
C MET A 1 -18.43 4.32 0.93
N SER A 2 -17.18 4.45 1.38
CA SER A 2 -16.05 3.75 0.77
C SER A 2 -16.21 2.24 0.97
N ALA A 3 -15.59 1.43 0.11
CA ALA A 3 -15.57 -0.03 0.28
C ALA A 3 -14.94 -0.43 1.63
N TYR A 4 -13.93 0.31 2.09
CA TYR A 4 -13.25 0.04 3.35
C TYR A 4 -14.14 0.24 4.59
N HIS A 5 -15.07 1.20 4.59
CA HIS A 5 -15.98 1.34 5.74
C HIS A 5 -16.93 0.15 5.88
N GLN A 6 -17.22 -0.57 4.80
CA GLN A 6 -18.08 -1.76 4.84
C GLN A 6 -17.32 -2.98 5.37
N THR A 7 -16.02 -3.08 5.08
CA THR A 7 -15.18 -4.23 5.45
C THR A 7 -14.51 -4.06 6.82
N PHE A 8 -14.03 -2.86 7.14
CA PHE A 8 -13.23 -2.55 8.32
C PHE A 8 -13.96 -1.66 9.34
N GLY A 9 -15.23 -1.32 9.08
CA GLY A 9 -16.07 -0.51 9.96
C GLY A 9 -16.00 0.99 9.66
N TYR A 10 -17.01 1.71 10.16
CA TYR A 10 -17.24 3.12 9.84
C TYR A 10 -16.15 4.09 10.32
N GLU A 11 -15.34 3.70 11.30
CA GLU A 11 -14.27 4.52 11.85
C GLU A 11 -12.91 4.29 11.17
N PHE A 12 -12.82 3.28 10.29
CA PHE A 12 -11.58 3.02 9.57
C PHE A 12 -11.32 4.11 8.53
N ASP A 13 -10.12 4.69 8.56
CA ASP A 13 -9.67 5.70 7.62
C ASP A 13 -8.29 5.32 7.06
N LEU A 14 -8.13 5.46 5.75
CA LEU A 14 -6.84 5.26 5.08
C LEU A 14 -5.85 6.39 5.42
N GLY A 15 -6.33 7.57 5.80
CA GLY A 15 -5.51 8.75 6.04
C GLY A 15 -5.00 9.44 4.77
N PHE A 16 -5.33 8.90 3.59
CA PHE A 16 -5.04 9.49 2.28
C PHE A 16 -6.15 9.16 1.29
N ASP A 17 -6.24 9.95 0.21
CA ASP A 17 -7.19 9.73 -0.87
C ASP A 17 -6.61 8.77 -1.92
N LEU A 18 -7.09 7.53 -1.92
CA LEU A 18 -6.65 6.49 -2.86
C LEU A 18 -6.81 6.91 -4.33
N SER A 19 -7.80 7.76 -4.67
CA SER A 19 -8.00 8.22 -6.05
C SER A 19 -6.84 9.07 -6.58
N GLN A 20 -6.02 9.64 -5.69
CA GLN A 20 -4.83 10.41 -6.06
C GLN A 20 -3.61 9.53 -6.41
N TYR A 21 -3.69 8.22 -6.10
CA TYR A 21 -2.62 7.25 -6.25
C TYR A 21 -3.08 6.00 -7.01
N PRO A 22 -3.46 6.12 -8.30
CA PRO A 22 -3.99 5.00 -9.09
C PRO A 22 -2.99 3.87 -9.35
N PHE A 23 -1.72 4.03 -8.97
CA PHE A 23 -0.70 2.98 -9.01
C PHE A 23 -0.74 2.04 -7.79
N LEU A 24 -1.48 2.41 -6.73
CA LEU A 24 -1.79 1.52 -5.62
C LEU A 24 -2.96 0.64 -6.04
N ILE A 25 -2.70 -0.65 -6.22
CA ILE A 25 -3.73 -1.62 -6.58
C ILE A 25 -4.21 -2.31 -5.32
N ASP A 26 -5.52 -2.25 -5.09
CA ASP A 26 -6.15 -2.90 -3.94
C ASP A 26 -5.90 -4.41 -3.97
N LYS A 27 -5.44 -4.92 -2.84
CA LYS A 27 -5.16 -6.33 -2.59
C LYS A 27 -5.78 -6.83 -1.30
N SER A 28 -6.65 -6.05 -0.69
CA SER A 28 -7.31 -6.36 0.57
C SER A 28 -8.21 -7.58 0.37
N TYR A 29 -7.96 -8.66 1.10
CA TYR A 29 -8.87 -9.80 1.16
C TYR A 29 -9.88 -9.61 2.28
N GLN A 30 -11.07 -10.18 2.13
CA GLN A 30 -12.17 -10.05 3.09
C GLN A 30 -11.86 -10.55 4.51
N ASN A 31 -10.77 -11.30 4.69
CA ASN A 31 -10.31 -11.82 5.97
C ASN A 31 -9.05 -11.12 6.50
N ASP A 32 -8.52 -10.13 5.77
CA ASP A 32 -7.39 -9.35 6.27
C ASP A 32 -7.90 -8.41 7.36
N MET A 33 -7.15 -8.25 8.45
CA MET A 33 -7.51 -7.34 9.55
C MET A 33 -7.28 -5.87 9.19
N CYS A 34 -6.43 -5.61 8.20
CA CYS A 34 -6.15 -4.28 7.68
C CYS A 34 -6.06 -4.28 6.13
N PRO A 35 -6.45 -3.18 5.46
CA PRO A 35 -6.28 -3.04 4.02
C PRO A 35 -4.84 -3.19 3.56
N SER A 36 -4.68 -3.74 2.37
CA SER A 36 -3.39 -3.83 1.71
C SER A 36 -3.44 -3.42 0.25
N PHE A 37 -2.36 -2.80 -0.21
CA PHE A 37 -2.20 -2.33 -1.57
C PHE A 37 -0.86 -2.79 -2.11
N TYR A 38 -0.83 -3.34 -3.32
CA TYR A 38 0.45 -3.57 -3.98
C TYR A 38 0.75 -2.48 -4.99
N PHE A 39 2.04 -2.23 -5.19
CA PHE A 39 2.53 -1.35 -6.23
C PHE A 39 3.90 -1.81 -6.73
N LYS A 40 4.26 -1.33 -7.91
CA LYS A 40 5.56 -1.61 -8.54
C LYS A 40 6.43 -0.36 -8.54
N ARG A 41 7.67 -0.49 -8.09
CA ARG A 41 8.68 0.56 -8.23
C ARG A 41 9.90 -0.01 -8.94
N LYS A 42 10.22 0.57 -10.11
CA LYS A 42 11.21 0.01 -11.05
C LYS A 42 10.82 -1.42 -11.44
N SER A 43 11.58 -2.43 -11.01
CA SER A 43 11.34 -3.85 -11.32
C SER A 43 10.76 -4.63 -10.14
N ASP A 44 10.70 -4.01 -8.96
CA ASP A 44 10.36 -4.68 -7.70
C ASP A 44 8.92 -4.36 -7.29
N TYR A 45 8.28 -5.33 -6.64
CA TYR A 45 6.93 -5.20 -6.09
C TYR A 45 7.00 -4.97 -4.59
N PHE A 46 6.04 -4.19 -4.10
CA PHE A 46 5.90 -3.85 -2.70
C PHE A 46 4.44 -3.98 -2.29
N ILE A 47 4.21 -4.26 -1.02
CA ILE A 47 2.89 -4.21 -0.39
C ILE A 47 2.93 -3.13 0.68
N LEU A 48 1.96 -2.23 0.63
CA LEU A 48 1.60 -1.27 1.68
C LEU A 48 0.46 -1.88 2.50
N TRP A 49 0.69 -2.06 3.79
CA TRP A 49 -0.34 -2.35 4.79
C TRP A 49 -0.76 -1.05 5.46
N VAL A 50 -2.06 -0.89 5.66
CA VAL A 50 -2.64 0.31 6.29
C VAL A 50 -3.48 -0.10 7.48
N ASP A 51 -2.93 0.05 8.68
CA ASP A 51 -3.59 -0.26 9.93
C ASP A 51 -4.45 0.90 10.45
N TYR A 52 -5.16 0.67 11.55
CA TYR A 52 -6.01 1.66 12.22
C TYR A 52 -5.18 2.82 12.76
N ALA A 53 -5.78 4.02 12.73
CA ALA A 53 -5.17 5.21 13.31
C ALA A 53 -4.92 5.04 14.82
N ASP A 54 -5.87 4.45 15.53
CA ASP A 54 -5.73 4.11 16.95
C ASP A 54 -4.88 2.83 17.11
N PRO A 55 -3.72 2.87 17.78
CA PRO A 55 -2.89 1.70 18.06
C PRO A 55 -3.62 0.56 18.77
N ILE A 56 -4.65 0.85 19.58
CA ILE A 56 -5.40 -0.17 20.33
C ILE A 56 -6.23 -1.06 19.39
N CYS A 57 -6.59 -0.54 18.22
CA CYS A 57 -7.36 -1.27 17.22
C CYS A 57 -6.48 -2.04 16.22
N ARG A 58 -5.15 -1.92 16.31
CA ARG A 58 -4.22 -2.55 15.37
C ARG A 58 -4.09 -4.05 15.63
N GLU A 59 -3.83 -4.79 14.55
CA GLU A 59 -3.61 -6.24 14.65
C GLU A 59 -2.27 -6.54 15.34
N GLU A 60 -1.25 -5.74 15.03
CA GLU A 60 0.11 -5.90 15.49
C GLU A 60 0.64 -4.57 16.06
N ASP A 61 1.68 -4.64 16.90
CA ASP A 61 2.35 -3.45 17.45
C ASP A 61 3.32 -2.83 16.42
N TYR A 62 2.81 -2.58 15.22
CA TYR A 62 3.51 -1.89 14.14
C TYR A 62 2.98 -0.46 13.95
N PRO A 63 3.79 0.43 13.34
CA PRO A 63 3.31 1.73 12.90
C PRO A 63 2.13 1.59 11.92
N ARG A 64 1.29 2.62 11.85
CA ARG A 64 0.05 2.63 11.05
C ARG A 64 0.26 2.17 9.60
N TYR A 65 1.37 2.53 8.99
CA TYR A 65 1.67 2.19 7.60
C TYR A 65 2.96 1.39 7.51
N THR A 66 2.90 0.22 6.89
CA THR A 66 4.06 -0.67 6.75
C THR A 66 4.25 -1.05 5.29
N ILE A 67 5.45 -0.79 4.75
CA ILE A 67 5.80 -1.15 3.38
C ILE A 67 6.83 -2.27 3.40
N ILE A 68 6.50 -3.39 2.78
CA ILE A 68 7.38 -4.57 2.68
C ILE A 68 7.64 -4.96 1.23
N SER A 69 8.75 -5.68 1.01
CA SER A 69 9.01 -6.30 -0.27
C SER A 69 8.03 -7.44 -0.58
N ALA A 70 7.64 -7.52 -1.85
CA ALA A 70 6.71 -8.52 -2.35
C ALA A 70 7.26 -9.22 -3.59
N VAL A 71 6.75 -10.41 -3.86
CA VAL A 71 7.10 -11.19 -5.05
C VAL A 71 5.86 -11.34 -5.93
N ASN A 72 6.09 -11.35 -7.24
CA ASN A 72 5.08 -11.69 -8.23
C ASN A 72 5.28 -13.15 -8.63
N ASP A 73 4.40 -14.03 -8.19
CA ASP A 73 4.39 -15.44 -8.58
C ASP A 73 3.67 -15.69 -9.91
N GLY A 74 2.88 -14.70 -10.35
CA GLY A 74 2.20 -14.70 -11.64
C GLY A 74 3.11 -14.15 -12.75
N ASP A 75 2.50 -13.45 -13.69
CA ASP A 75 3.21 -12.84 -14.82
C ASP A 75 2.97 -11.32 -14.90
N ASN A 76 3.45 -10.68 -15.96
CA ASN A 76 3.32 -9.23 -16.13
C ASN A 76 1.90 -8.78 -16.53
N LEU A 77 1.09 -9.68 -17.09
CA LEU A 77 -0.30 -9.45 -17.48
C LEU A 77 -1.26 -9.82 -16.33
N HIS A 78 -0.94 -10.87 -15.59
CA HIS A 78 -1.69 -11.41 -14.47
C HIS A 78 -0.79 -11.49 -13.23
N PRO A 79 -0.53 -10.36 -12.56
CA PRO A 79 0.33 -10.36 -11.38
C PRO A 79 -0.36 -11.06 -10.21
N GLU A 80 0.34 -12.03 -9.63
CA GLU A 80 -0.05 -12.67 -8.37
C GLU A 80 0.92 -12.23 -7.29
N ILE A 81 0.65 -11.04 -6.74
CA ILE A 81 1.51 -10.46 -5.72
C ILE A 81 1.27 -11.18 -4.40
N ARG A 82 2.35 -11.54 -3.72
CA ARG A 82 2.30 -12.02 -2.34
C ARG A 82 3.47 -11.50 -1.53
N THR A 83 3.31 -11.53 -0.21
CA THR A 83 4.42 -11.32 0.72
C THR A 83 5.55 -12.29 0.38
N ALA A 84 6.78 -11.77 0.30
CA ALA A 84 7.95 -12.62 0.09
C ALA A 84 8.09 -13.63 1.24
N SER A 85 8.71 -14.78 1.02
CA SER A 85 8.94 -15.78 2.07
C SER A 85 9.84 -15.26 3.20
N LYS A 86 10.67 -14.26 2.90
CA LYS A 86 11.43 -13.45 3.84
C LYS A 86 11.17 -11.98 3.50
N PRO A 87 10.04 -11.41 3.94
CA PRO A 87 9.72 -10.03 3.62
C PRO A 87 10.75 -9.12 4.27
N THR A 88 11.28 -8.20 3.50
CA THR A 88 12.17 -7.17 4.02
C THR A 88 11.33 -5.93 4.26
N LEU A 89 11.18 -5.56 5.53
CA LEU A 89 10.62 -4.27 5.90
C LEU A 89 11.42 -3.16 5.21
N GLN A 90 10.74 -2.33 4.44
CA GLN A 90 11.38 -1.22 3.73
C GLN A 90 11.23 0.07 4.50
N LEU A 91 9.99 0.40 4.87
CA LEU A 91 9.63 1.68 5.45
C LEU A 91 8.41 1.49 6.35
N GLU A 92 8.34 2.33 7.37
CA GLU A 92 7.21 2.43 8.28
C GLU A 92 6.87 3.91 8.48
N PHE A 93 5.58 4.20 8.63
CA PHE A 93 5.11 5.54 8.93
C PHE A 93 3.98 5.47 9.94
N GLU A 94 3.97 6.43 10.86
CA GLU A 94 2.84 6.59 11.79
C GLU A 94 1.86 7.64 11.26
N GLN A 95 2.40 8.74 10.72
CA GLN A 95 1.61 9.88 10.27
C GLN A 95 1.23 9.76 8.79
N PRO A 96 -0.04 10.05 8.43
CA PRO A 96 -0.45 10.04 7.02
C PRO A 96 0.35 11.01 6.16
N SER A 97 0.78 12.16 6.70
CA SER A 97 1.58 13.15 5.96
C SER A 97 2.90 12.58 5.44
N ASP A 98 3.54 11.71 6.21
CA ASP A 98 4.83 11.12 5.85
C ASP A 98 4.66 10.06 4.75
N LEU A 99 3.61 9.23 4.87
CA LEU A 99 3.22 8.31 3.80
C LEU A 99 2.86 9.07 2.52
N ILE A 100 2.03 10.12 2.61
CA ILE A 100 1.62 10.94 1.47
C ILE A 100 2.85 11.54 0.78
N HIS A 101 3.79 12.10 1.55
CA HIS A 101 5.04 12.63 0.99
C HIS A 101 5.81 11.55 0.20
N TYR A 102 5.89 10.33 0.74
CA TYR A 102 6.52 9.21 0.06
C TYR A 102 5.77 8.79 -1.22
N LEU A 103 4.44 8.70 -1.18
CA LEU A 103 3.61 8.36 -2.34
C LEU A 103 3.72 9.41 -3.45
N GLU A 104 3.80 10.70 -3.11
CA GLU A 104 4.04 11.78 -4.07
C GLU A 104 5.41 11.65 -4.75
N GLN A 105 6.46 11.26 -4.02
CA GLN A 105 7.76 10.99 -4.63
C GLN A 105 7.70 9.84 -5.66
N ILE A 106 6.94 8.78 -5.37
CA ILE A 106 6.72 7.67 -6.31
C ILE A 106 5.94 8.17 -7.54
N LYS A 107 4.84 8.89 -7.32
CA LYS A 107 4.01 9.47 -8.38
C LYS A 107 4.81 10.34 -9.34
N GLN A 108 5.72 11.18 -8.82
CA GLN A 108 6.64 11.99 -9.62
C GLN A 108 7.63 11.12 -10.41
N GLN A 109 8.21 10.07 -9.80
CA GLN A 109 9.12 9.15 -10.49
C GLN A 109 8.44 8.41 -11.65
N LEU A 110 7.18 8.01 -11.48
CA LEU A 110 6.39 7.36 -12.52
C LEU A 110 6.05 8.35 -13.65
N SER A 111 5.66 9.58 -13.30
CA SER A 111 5.32 10.62 -14.28
C SER A 111 6.53 11.05 -15.12
N ALA A 112 7.71 11.20 -14.50
CA ALA A 112 8.95 11.57 -15.20
C ALA A 112 9.40 10.50 -16.21
N LYS A 113 9.18 9.21 -15.92
CA LYS A 113 9.49 8.12 -16.85
C LYS A 113 8.62 8.16 -18.10
N VAL A 114 7.35 8.58 -18.01
CA VAL A 114 6.46 8.71 -19.17
C VAL A 114 6.94 9.82 -20.11
N VAL A 115 7.54 10.88 -19.57
CA VAL A 115 8.06 12.01 -20.35
C VAL A 115 9.38 11.69 -21.05
N SER A 116 10.23 10.84 -20.46
CA SER A 116 11.58 10.55 -20.97
C SER A 116 11.64 9.52 -22.12
N ILE A 117 10.50 8.98 -22.57
CA ILE A 117 10.40 8.01 -23.68
C ILE A 117 9.82 8.71 -24.95
N ARG A 118 10.10 9.99 -25.14
CA ARG A 118 9.73 10.75 -26.35
C ARG A 118 10.94 11.34 -27.03
#